data_AF-A0A963IZW5-F1
#
_entry.id   AF-A0A963IZW5-F1
#
_cell.length_a   1.000
_cell.length_b   1.000
_cell.length_c   1.000
_cell.angle_alpha   90.00
_cell.angle_beta   90.00
_cell.angle_gamma   90.00
#
_symmetry.space_group_name_H-M   'P 1'
#
loop_
_entity.id
_entity.type
_entity.pdbx_description
1 polymer ?
#
loop_
_entity_poly.entity_id
_entity_poly.type
_entity_poly.pdbx_seq_one_letter_code
_entity_poly.pdbx_strand_id
1 'polypeptide(L)' 'AIALGHPLGETGAIRSATVVHALRRHKLKYGMVTMCVGTGQGAAGIFEAL' A
#
# COMPACT_ATOMS: atom_id res chain seq x y z
N ALA A 1 -1.59 -8.47 5.00
CA ALA A 1 -1.49 -9.07 6.34
C ALA A 1 -2.46 -10.23 6.49
N ILE A 2 -3.77 -10.03 6.67
CA ILE A 2 -4.67 -11.13 7.07
C ILE A 2 -4.89 -12.17 5.95
N ALA A 3 -5.41 -11.74 4.79
CA ALA A 3 -5.72 -12.68 3.70
C ALA A 3 -4.52 -13.04 2.80
N LEU A 4 -3.53 -12.14 2.73
CA LEU A 4 -2.37 -12.26 1.82
C LEU A 4 -1.05 -12.54 2.56
N GLY A 5 -1.09 -12.76 3.87
CA GLY A 5 0.11 -12.83 4.70
C GLY A 5 0.76 -11.47 4.99
N HIS A 6 1.75 -11.48 5.87
CA HIS A 6 2.59 -10.33 6.22
C HIS A 6 4.08 -10.71 6.12
N PRO A 7 4.62 -10.94 4.90
CA PRO A 7 6.05 -11.05 4.73
C PRO A 7 6.70 -9.72 5.13
N LEU A 8 7.63 -9.79 6.09
CA LEU A 8 8.31 -8.62 6.65
C LEU A 8 9.08 -7.89 5.52
N GLY A 9 8.92 -6.57 5.42
CA GLY A 9 9.55 -5.76 4.36
C GLY A 9 8.81 -5.77 3.01
N GLU A 10 8.31 -6.92 2.54
CA GLU A 10 7.62 -7.02 1.24
C GLU A 10 6.17 -6.51 1.27
N THR A 11 5.53 -6.54 2.45
CA THR A 11 4.13 -6.11 2.60
C THR A 11 3.86 -4.69 2.11
N GLY A 12 4.83 -3.77 2.27
CA GLY A 12 4.72 -2.41 1.74
C GLY A 12 4.60 -2.39 0.22
N ALA A 13 5.46 -3.13 -0.48
CA ALA A 13 5.44 -3.26 -1.94
C ALA A 13 4.13 -3.89 -2.44
N ILE A 14 3.65 -4.95 -1.78
CA ILE A 14 2.36 -5.60 -2.11
C ILE A 14 1.21 -4.60 -1.99
N ARG A 15 1.20 -3.78 -0.93
CA ARG A 15 0.16 -2.76 -0.71
C ARG A 15 0.22 -1.65 -1.76
N SER A 16 1.41 -1.16 -2.09
CA SER A 16 1.62 -0.16 -3.14
C SER A 16 1.19 -0.68 -4.50
N ALA A 17 1.59 -1.90 -4.89
CA ALA A 17 1.20 -2.52 -6.15
C ALA A 17 -0.33 -2.70 -6.25
N THR A 18 -0.96 -3.08 -5.15
CA THR A 18 -2.43 -3.20 -5.05
C THR A 18 -3.12 -1.87 -5.27
N VAL A 19 -2.66 -0.80 -4.60
CA VAL A 19 -3.23 0.54 -4.74
C VAL A 19 -3.05 1.06 -6.15
N VAL A 20 -1.86 0.97 -6.75
CA VAL A 20 -1.62 1.43 -8.13
C VAL A 20 -2.53 0.70 -9.13
N HIS A 21 -2.70 -0.62 -8.99
CA HIS A 21 -3.64 -1.37 -9.84
C HIS A 21 -5.09 -0.96 -9.61
N ALA A 22 -5.50 -0.72 -8.35
CA ALA A 22 -6.84 -0.25 -8.02
C ALA A 22 -7.11 1.13 -8.63
N LEU A 23 -6.17 2.07 -8.54
CA LEU A 23 -6.31 3.41 -9.14
C LEU A 23 -6.57 3.33 -10.65
N ARG A 24 -5.80 2.50 -11.36
CA ARG A 24 -6.00 2.25 -12.80
C ARG A 24 -7.35 1.61 -13.10
N ARG A 25 -7.73 0.57 -12.35
CA ARG A 25 -9.00 -0.15 -12.54
C ARG A 25 -10.22 0.74 -12.30
N HIS A 26 -10.15 1.59 -11.29
CA HIS A 26 -11.26 2.43 -10.85
C HIS A 26 -11.21 3.87 -11.40
N LYS A 27 -10.24 4.19 -12.27
CA LYS A 27 -10.02 5.54 -12.84
C LYS A 27 -9.97 6.64 -11.76
N LEU A 28 -9.29 6.33 -10.66
CA LEU A 28 -9.11 7.26 -9.54
C LEU A 28 -7.78 8.00 -9.68
N LYS A 29 -7.76 9.25 -9.20
CA LYS A 29 -6.58 10.12 -9.30
C LYS A 29 -5.56 9.90 -8.18
N TYR A 30 -6.03 9.70 -6.94
CA TYR A 30 -5.15 9.57 -5.76
C TYR A 30 -5.46 8.31 -4.97
N GLY A 31 -4.42 7.68 -4.42
CA GLY A 31 -4.51 6.56 -3.50
C GLY A 31 -3.50 6.69 -2.38
N MET A 32 -3.84 6.20 -1.19
CA MET A 32 -2.97 6.21 -0.02
C MET A 32 -2.64 4.78 0.41
N VAL A 33 -1.40 4.55 0.79
CA VAL A 33 -0.98 3.37 1.54
C VAL A 33 -0.46 3.82 2.90
N THR A 34 -0.82 3.09 3.95
CA THR A 34 -0.25 3.26 5.29
C THR A 34 -0.04 1.89 5.93
N MET A 35 0.97 1.78 6.79
CA MET A 35 1.30 0.56 7.52
C MET A 35 1.95 0.86 8.87
N CYS A 36 1.64 0.02 9.86
CA CYS A 36 2.41 -0.05 11.09
C CYS A 36 3.70 -0.84 10.86
N VAL A 37 4.72 -0.51 11.64
CA VAL A 37 6.01 -1.20 11.73
C VAL A 37 6.22 -1.57 13.20
N GLY A 38 7.07 -2.56 13.47
CA GLY A 38 7.47 -2.92 14.84
C GLY A 38 8.02 -1.71 15.61
N THR A 39 8.21 -1.89 16.92
CA THR A 39 8.79 -0.87 17.81
C THR A 39 8.06 0.49 17.82
N GLY A 40 6.76 0.51 17.46
CA GLY A 40 5.92 1.70 17.51
C GLY A 40 6.10 2.67 16.34
N GLN A 41 6.64 2.20 15.21
CA GLN A 41 6.86 3.01 14.02
C GLN A 41 5.73 2.83 12.99
N GLY A 42 5.70 3.70 11.98
CA GLY A 42 4.76 3.60 10.86
C GLY A 42 5.27 4.32 9.62
N ALA A 43 4.72 3.97 8.47
CA ALA A 43 5.03 4.58 7.18
C ALA A 43 3.75 4.83 6.39
N ALA A 44 3.71 5.94 5.67
CA ALA A 44 2.60 6.30 4.78
C ALA A 44 3.12 6.88 3.46
N GLY A 45 2.36 6.69 2.39
CA GLY A 45 2.68 7.21 1.06
C GLY A 45 1.42 7.47 0.24
N ILE A 46 1.48 8.50 -0.61
CA ILE A 46 0.42 8.87 -1.54
C ILE A 46 0.89 8.57 -2.97
N PHE A 47 0.00 7.97 -3.76
CA PHE A 47 0.19 7.68 -5.17
C PHE A 47 -0.80 8.53 -5.99
N GLU A 48 -0.29 9.23 -7.00
CA GLU A 48 -1.09 9.91 -8.01
C GLU A 48 -1.03 9.10 -9.31
N ALA A 49 -2.18 8.86 -9.92
CA ALA A 49 -2.28 8.24 -11.24
C ALA A 49 -2.09 9.32 -12.30
N LEU A 50 -1.06 9.15 -13.14
CA LEU A 50 -0.76 9.98 -14.30
C LEU A 50 -1.53 9.52 -15.54
#